data_AF-A0A660WGK5-F1
#
_entry.id   AF-A0A660WGK5-F1
#
_cell.length_a   1.000
_cell.length_b   1.000
_cell.length_c   1.000
_cell.angle_alpha   90.00
_cell.angle_beta   90.00
_cell.angle_gamma   90.00
#
_symmetry.space_group_name_H-M   'P 1'
#
loop_
_entity.id
_entity.type
_entity.pdbx_description
1 polymer ?
#
loop_
_entity_poly.entity_id
_entity_poly.type
_entity_poly.pdbx_seq_one_letter_code
_entity_poly.pdbx_strand_id
1 'polypeptide(L)'
;MRNNLYGPGGKMLAEIQKYDPKSDTYLLVSRGLGGVPGQAGGRRLAGVPRRVEDPGTIAPLENGTVVVVDTSLGFPYIDGVLNINASSEKRERAPQPPSLAGAEGSTVTEAMVTDGMPGYYKNVQTPDDVVPGDFVRMSPDGNYLAILRGKESRLYGSEKAQISVIGLNDLIRVICEDYEHFNGFGTFKISNAEGRGNIEVRGGADQLNETGGDEEQWTFHLDIGDQGEFFDMRITTLDGKTLSQFKLTPDGQIRLMAVKGIELVNADGAPRSEEIGGDHYRRVMGSTKDKISGAATTTIEGERTTNTSESDKKVIGNDQVKTINRNKVTQVGGNLQETITGGDPLTAKPTNVAVDRQVLNGSYFLELGNPTAGANPSAMAGYNVFVNNGEITFGENPRALVPVTMANVNLNTSQPNSVALGGTVGPGATMAVQHAMLFEPFSSMMATLISLLDSHTHATAWGPSSPAMAPQPGGFSSALSSTLPNISSIRVLIGA
;
A
#
# COMPACT_ATOMS: atom_id res chain seq x y z
N MET A 1 -14.04 -64.34 -81.00
CA MET A 1 -14.95 -64.52 -79.85
C MET A 1 -14.27 -63.92 -78.63
N ARG A 2 -14.75 -62.79 -78.11
CA ARG A 2 -14.16 -62.10 -76.95
C ARG A 2 -14.72 -62.74 -75.68
N ASN A 3 -13.88 -63.36 -74.87
CA ASN A 3 -14.26 -63.91 -73.58
C ASN A 3 -14.80 -62.80 -72.67
N ASN A 4 -16.08 -62.91 -72.29
CA ASN A 4 -16.71 -62.04 -71.32
C ASN A 4 -16.10 -62.32 -69.94
N LEU A 5 -15.12 -61.51 -69.55
CA LEU A 5 -14.55 -61.43 -68.20
C LEU A 5 -15.47 -60.68 -67.21
N TYR A 6 -16.64 -60.24 -67.67
CA TYR A 6 -17.65 -59.65 -66.82
C TYR A 6 -18.45 -60.77 -66.16
N GLY A 7 -18.48 -60.81 -64.83
CA GLY A 7 -19.48 -61.59 -64.13
C GLY A 7 -20.89 -61.16 -64.58
N PRO A 8 -21.94 -61.96 -64.33
CA PRO A 8 -23.32 -61.74 -64.80
C PRO A 8 -24.01 -60.43 -64.32
N GLY A 9 -23.26 -59.43 -63.84
CA GLY A 9 -23.75 -58.09 -63.49
C GLY A 9 -22.84 -56.93 -63.90
N GLY A 10 -21.88 -57.11 -64.81
CA GLY A 10 -21.03 -55.99 -65.30
C GLY A 10 -20.03 -55.43 -64.28
N LYS A 11 -19.87 -56.08 -63.13
CA LYS A 11 -18.92 -55.70 -62.08
C LYS A 11 -17.61 -56.50 -62.20
N MET A 12 -16.48 -55.86 -61.92
CA MET A 12 -15.18 -56.52 -61.82
C MET A 12 -14.30 -55.87 -60.75
N LEU A 13 -13.32 -56.62 -60.23
CA LEU A 13 -12.33 -56.12 -59.31
C LEU A 13 -11.18 -55.47 -60.07
N ALA A 14 -10.74 -54.30 -59.61
CA ALA A 14 -9.55 -53.65 -60.14
C ALA A 14 -8.75 -53.00 -59.01
N GLU A 15 -7.49 -52.69 -59.28
CA GLU A 15 -6.60 -52.01 -58.36
C GLU A 15 -6.17 -50.67 -58.95
N ILE A 16 -6.19 -49.62 -58.12
CA ILE A 16 -5.76 -48.28 -58.53
C ILE A 16 -4.25 -48.28 -58.72
N GLN A 17 -3.80 -47.99 -59.93
CA GLN A 17 -2.38 -47.79 -60.22
C GLN A 17 -1.96 -46.33 -60.08
N LYS A 18 -2.83 -45.41 -60.52
CA LYS A 18 -2.54 -43.98 -60.57
C LYS A 18 -3.81 -43.15 -60.59
N TYR A 19 -3.83 -42.03 -59.86
CA TYR A 19 -4.82 -40.96 -59.98
C TYR A 19 -4.33 -39.86 -60.92
N ASP A 20 -5.21 -39.36 -61.80
CA ASP A 20 -4.97 -38.20 -62.66
C ASP A 20 -5.79 -36.98 -62.18
N PRO A 21 -5.16 -35.98 -61.54
CA PRO A 21 -5.86 -34.83 -60.97
C PRO A 21 -6.44 -33.88 -62.03
N LYS A 22 -5.99 -33.95 -63.30
CA LYS A 22 -6.51 -33.05 -64.35
C LYS A 22 -7.88 -33.48 -64.86
N SER A 23 -8.12 -34.78 -64.89
CA SER A 23 -9.36 -35.36 -65.39
C SER A 23 -10.27 -35.88 -64.27
N ASP A 24 -9.78 -35.88 -63.03
CA ASP A 24 -10.42 -36.51 -61.87
C ASP A 24 -10.78 -37.99 -62.12
N THR A 25 -9.84 -38.72 -62.72
CA THR A 25 -10.02 -40.13 -63.06
C THR A 25 -8.85 -41.00 -62.62
N TYR A 26 -9.07 -42.31 -62.64
CA TYR A 26 -8.10 -43.31 -62.21
C TYR A 26 -7.65 -44.20 -63.37
N LEU A 27 -6.38 -44.59 -63.31
CA LEU A 27 -5.83 -45.72 -64.05
C LEU A 27 -5.96 -46.96 -63.16
N LEU A 28 -6.75 -47.93 -63.61
CA LEU A 28 -7.01 -49.18 -62.91
C LEU A 28 -6.40 -50.37 -63.65
N VAL A 29 -6.01 -51.41 -62.92
CA VAL A 29 -5.64 -52.72 -63.49
C VAL A 29 -6.61 -53.77 -62.96
N SER A 30 -7.36 -54.42 -63.85
CA SER A 30 -8.32 -55.46 -63.45
C SER A 30 -7.60 -56.63 -62.78
N ARG A 31 -8.08 -57.07 -61.62
CA ARG A 31 -7.69 -58.35 -61.01
C ARG A 31 -8.55 -59.42 -61.67
N GLY A 32 -7.95 -60.31 -62.47
CA GLY A 32 -8.70 -61.37 -63.16
C GLY A 32 -9.53 -62.21 -62.18
N LEU A 33 -10.66 -62.74 -62.67
CA LEU A 33 -11.47 -63.75 -61.98
C LEU A 33 -10.60 -64.99 -61.68
N GLY A 34 -9.89 -64.97 -60.56
CA GLY A 34 -8.87 -65.97 -60.25
C GLY A 34 -7.91 -65.58 -59.12
N GLY A 35 -7.85 -64.32 -58.70
CA GLY A 35 -7.33 -63.94 -57.38
C GLY A 35 -5.87 -64.30 -57.07
N VAL A 36 -5.04 -64.66 -58.06
CA VAL A 36 -3.60 -64.91 -57.84
C VAL A 36 -2.82 -63.61 -58.07
N PRO A 37 -2.18 -63.02 -57.04
CA PRO A 37 -1.26 -61.91 -57.22
C PRO A 37 -0.10 -62.34 -58.13
N GLY A 38 0.14 -61.62 -59.23
CA GLY A 38 1.32 -61.83 -60.08
C GLY A 38 1.07 -62.44 -61.48
N GLN A 39 -0.16 -62.83 -61.83
CA GLN A 39 -0.45 -63.15 -63.24
C GLN A 39 -0.57 -61.87 -64.08
N ALA A 40 0.49 -61.56 -64.81
CA ALA A 40 0.61 -60.44 -65.74
C ALA A 40 -0.38 -60.57 -66.91
N GLY A 41 -1.63 -60.13 -66.69
CA GLY A 41 -2.66 -60.10 -67.73
C GLY A 41 -3.83 -59.15 -67.44
N GLY A 42 -3.75 -58.34 -66.37
CA GLY A 42 -4.80 -57.40 -66.01
C GLY A 42 -5.02 -56.34 -67.09
N ARG A 43 -6.27 -56.17 -67.53
CA ARG A 43 -6.67 -55.12 -68.46
C ARG A 43 -6.49 -53.77 -67.75
N ARG A 44 -5.73 -52.87 -68.38
CA ARG A 44 -5.63 -51.47 -67.95
C ARG A 44 -6.88 -50.72 -68.38
N LEU A 45 -7.50 -50.02 -67.43
CA LEU A 45 -8.58 -49.06 -67.69
C LEU A 45 -8.06 -47.68 -67.34
N ALA A 46 -7.98 -46.79 -68.31
CA ALA A 46 -7.65 -45.39 -68.08
C ALA A 46 -8.93 -44.56 -68.11
N GLY A 47 -8.94 -43.40 -67.43
CA GLY A 47 -10.08 -42.50 -67.47
C GLY A 47 -11.29 -42.99 -66.69
N VAL A 48 -11.10 -43.82 -65.66
CA VAL A 48 -12.22 -44.36 -64.87
C VAL A 48 -12.61 -43.36 -63.78
N PRO A 49 -13.79 -42.72 -63.84
CA PRO A 49 -14.27 -41.84 -62.77
C PRO A 49 -14.71 -42.64 -61.54
N ARG A 50 -14.76 -41.96 -60.40
CA ARG A 50 -15.30 -42.53 -59.16
C ARG A 50 -16.75 -42.10 -58.96
N ARG A 51 -17.62 -43.04 -58.59
CA ARG A 51 -18.94 -42.71 -58.04
C ARG A 51 -18.72 -42.08 -56.66
N VAL A 52 -19.09 -40.82 -56.55
CA VAL A 52 -19.11 -40.12 -55.28
C VAL A 52 -20.50 -40.25 -54.66
N GLU A 53 -20.55 -40.59 -53.37
CA GLU A 53 -21.81 -40.63 -52.62
C GLU A 53 -22.26 -39.22 -52.23
N ASP A 54 -21.30 -38.31 -52.06
CA ASP A 54 -21.50 -36.91 -51.71
C ASP A 54 -20.64 -36.01 -52.63
N PRO A 55 -21.18 -34.91 -53.21
CA PRO A 55 -20.44 -33.95 -54.01
C PRO A 55 -19.17 -33.37 -53.35
N GLY A 56 -19.08 -33.36 -52.02
CA GLY A 56 -17.93 -32.92 -51.23
C GLY A 56 -16.81 -33.96 -51.09
N THR A 57 -16.97 -35.17 -51.63
CA THR A 57 -15.95 -36.22 -51.57
C THR A 57 -14.83 -35.95 -52.58
N ILE A 58 -13.88 -35.11 -52.21
CA ILE A 58 -12.76 -34.66 -53.07
C ILE A 58 -11.46 -35.43 -52.88
N ALA A 59 -11.38 -36.32 -51.89
CA ALA A 59 -10.14 -37.03 -51.60
C ALA A 59 -9.91 -38.16 -52.62
N PRO A 60 -8.76 -38.16 -53.34
CA PRO A 60 -8.44 -39.23 -54.26
C PRO A 60 -8.19 -40.54 -53.50
N LEU A 61 -8.54 -41.66 -54.12
CA LEU A 61 -8.22 -42.98 -53.59
C LEU A 61 -6.73 -43.28 -53.81
N GLU A 62 -6.07 -43.86 -52.80
CA GLU A 62 -4.64 -44.16 -52.85
C GLU A 62 -4.30 -45.24 -53.88
N ASN A 63 -3.08 -45.18 -54.44
CA ASN A 63 -2.56 -46.25 -55.28
C ASN A 63 -2.48 -47.56 -54.49
N GLY A 64 -2.84 -48.68 -55.12
CA GLY A 64 -2.95 -49.99 -54.48
C GLY A 64 -4.34 -50.29 -53.91
N THR A 65 -5.24 -49.30 -53.84
CA THR A 65 -6.61 -49.51 -53.36
C THR A 65 -7.36 -50.45 -54.32
N VAL A 66 -7.95 -51.51 -53.76
CA VAL A 66 -8.80 -52.43 -54.53
C VAL A 66 -10.22 -51.88 -54.59
N VAL A 67 -10.78 -51.84 -55.79
CA VAL A 67 -12.08 -51.23 -56.08
C VAL A 67 -12.96 -52.17 -56.88
N VAL A 68 -14.26 -52.00 -56.72
CA VAL A 68 -15.27 -52.59 -57.60
C VAL A 68 -15.54 -51.60 -58.72
N VAL A 69 -15.30 -52.05 -59.95
CA VAL A 69 -15.63 -51.29 -61.17
C VAL A 69 -16.92 -51.85 -61.73
N ASP A 70 -17.90 -50.98 -61.96
CA ASP A 70 -19.16 -51.29 -62.62
C ASP A 70 -19.18 -50.65 -64.02
N THR A 71 -19.71 -51.36 -65.01
CA THR A 71 -19.84 -50.90 -66.40
C THR A 71 -21.29 -50.80 -66.88
N SER A 72 -22.26 -50.91 -65.97
CA SER A 72 -23.70 -50.91 -66.28
C SER A 72 -24.19 -49.61 -66.93
N LEU A 73 -23.50 -48.48 -66.69
CA LEU A 73 -23.79 -47.18 -67.30
C LEU A 73 -23.19 -46.98 -68.70
N GLY A 74 -22.63 -48.03 -69.31
CA GLY A 74 -22.00 -47.97 -70.63
C GLY A 74 -20.54 -47.47 -70.64
N PHE A 75 -20.04 -47.01 -69.50
CA PHE A 75 -18.62 -46.71 -69.26
C PHE A 75 -18.20 -47.26 -67.88
N PRO A 76 -16.91 -47.61 -67.68
CA PRO A 76 -16.44 -48.08 -66.38
C PRO A 76 -16.42 -46.93 -65.37
N TYR A 77 -16.92 -47.17 -64.16
CA TYR A 77 -16.77 -46.27 -63.02
C TYR A 77 -16.49 -47.08 -61.74
N ILE A 78 -15.81 -46.47 -60.78
CA ILE A 78 -15.59 -47.08 -59.46
C ILE A 78 -16.90 -46.98 -58.68
N ASP A 79 -17.55 -48.13 -58.44
CA ASP A 79 -18.82 -48.23 -57.69
C ASP A 79 -18.59 -48.35 -56.18
N GLY A 80 -17.44 -48.87 -55.76
CA GLY A 80 -17.08 -48.98 -54.35
C GLY A 80 -15.63 -49.39 -54.13
N VAL A 81 -15.16 -49.25 -52.89
CA VAL A 81 -13.81 -49.66 -52.44
C VAL A 81 -13.93 -50.96 -51.65
N LEU A 82 -13.03 -51.92 -51.89
CA LEU A 82 -12.96 -53.17 -51.14
C LEU A 82 -11.69 -53.20 -50.29
N ASN A 83 -11.87 -53.39 -48.99
CA ASN A 83 -10.78 -53.59 -48.05
C ASN A 83 -10.36 -55.07 -48.02
N ILE A 84 -9.68 -55.54 -49.07
CA ILE A 84 -9.27 -56.96 -49.21
C ILE A 84 -8.01 -57.27 -48.37
N ASN A 85 -7.31 -56.25 -47.87
CA ASN A 85 -6.16 -56.40 -46.98
C ASN A 85 -6.56 -56.51 -45.49
N ALA A 86 -7.86 -56.67 -45.18
CA ALA A 86 -8.30 -57.05 -43.84
C ALA A 86 -8.10 -58.56 -43.57
N SER A 87 -7.01 -59.15 -44.06
CA SER A 87 -6.58 -60.48 -43.61
C SER A 87 -6.30 -60.40 -42.12
N SER A 88 -6.94 -61.30 -41.38
CA SER A 88 -6.86 -61.55 -39.94
C SER A 88 -5.47 -61.97 -39.43
N GLU A 89 -4.41 -61.68 -40.18
CA GLU A 89 -3.04 -61.90 -39.74
C GLU A 89 -2.69 -60.84 -38.70
N LYS A 90 -2.73 -61.28 -37.43
CA LYS A 90 -2.10 -60.67 -36.24
C LYS A 90 -1.64 -59.22 -36.46
N ARG A 91 -2.60 -58.30 -36.45
CA ARG A 91 -2.26 -56.92 -36.12
C ARG A 91 -1.72 -56.96 -34.69
N GLU A 92 -0.42 -56.73 -34.52
CA GLU A 92 0.09 -56.11 -33.29
C GLU A 92 -0.94 -55.07 -32.88
N ARG A 93 -1.45 -55.14 -31.65
CA ARG A 93 -2.54 -54.29 -31.13
C ARG A 93 -2.34 -52.86 -31.64
N ALA A 94 -3.03 -52.51 -32.72
CA ALA A 94 -3.16 -51.12 -33.08
C ALA A 94 -3.78 -50.47 -31.84
N PRO A 95 -3.25 -49.33 -31.37
CA PRO A 95 -3.82 -48.65 -30.22
C PRO A 95 -5.32 -48.57 -30.44
N GLN A 96 -6.07 -49.09 -29.46
CA GLN A 96 -7.52 -49.13 -29.53
C GLN A 96 -7.99 -47.70 -29.79
N PRO A 97 -8.85 -47.46 -30.81
CA PRO A 97 -9.27 -46.10 -31.12
C PRO A 97 -9.85 -45.46 -29.86
N PRO A 98 -9.49 -44.20 -29.55
CA PRO A 98 -9.99 -43.52 -28.36
C PRO A 98 -11.52 -43.48 -28.40
N SER A 99 -12.15 -43.74 -27.26
CA SER A 99 -13.61 -43.61 -27.13
C SER A 99 -14.03 -42.16 -27.41
N LEU A 100 -15.10 -42.01 -28.18
CA LEU A 100 -15.74 -40.71 -28.42
C LEU A 100 -16.34 -40.12 -27.15
N ALA A 101 -16.63 -40.91 -26.13
CA ALA A 101 -17.11 -40.41 -24.84
C ALA A 101 -16.04 -39.58 -24.08
N GLY A 102 -14.74 -39.75 -24.39
CA GLY A 102 -13.63 -39.06 -23.72
C GLY A 102 -13.35 -39.60 -22.30
N ALA A 103 -12.37 -39.00 -21.61
CA ALA A 103 -11.87 -39.48 -20.31
C ALA A 103 -12.90 -39.42 -19.15
N GLU A 104 -13.96 -38.62 -19.29
CA GLU A 104 -14.97 -38.44 -18.24
C GLU A 104 -16.34 -39.07 -18.57
N GLY A 105 -16.48 -39.81 -19.67
CA GLY A 105 -17.74 -40.46 -20.03
C GLY A 105 -18.86 -39.44 -20.32
N SER A 106 -18.96 -38.95 -21.55
CA SER A 106 -20.20 -38.28 -22.00
C SER A 106 -21.36 -39.27 -21.83
N THR A 107 -22.27 -39.00 -20.89
CA THR A 107 -23.39 -39.89 -20.50
C THR A 107 -24.41 -40.13 -21.61
N VAL A 108 -24.27 -39.45 -22.75
CA VAL A 108 -25.21 -39.50 -23.87
C VAL A 108 -24.95 -40.74 -24.75
N THR A 109 -23.71 -41.24 -24.85
CA THR A 109 -23.37 -42.35 -25.75
C THR A 109 -23.47 -43.74 -25.11
N GLU A 110 -23.28 -43.87 -23.79
CA GLU A 110 -23.33 -45.19 -23.11
C GLU A 110 -24.69 -45.88 -23.21
N ALA A 111 -25.79 -45.13 -23.35
CA ALA A 111 -27.14 -45.70 -23.41
C ALA A 111 -27.51 -46.34 -24.77
N MET A 112 -26.72 -46.15 -25.84
CA MET A 112 -27.06 -46.63 -27.19
C MET A 112 -26.16 -47.75 -27.72
N VAL A 113 -25.08 -48.13 -27.00
CA VAL A 113 -24.11 -49.14 -27.46
C VAL A 113 -24.57 -50.59 -27.20
N THR A 114 -25.69 -50.79 -26.50
CA THR A 114 -26.06 -52.09 -25.92
C THR A 114 -26.81 -53.07 -26.82
N ASP A 115 -27.11 -52.77 -28.08
CA ASP A 115 -27.74 -53.76 -28.95
C ASP A 115 -27.18 -53.71 -30.37
N GLY A 116 -26.52 -54.81 -30.77
CA GLY A 116 -25.84 -54.96 -32.04
C GLY A 116 -26.80 -54.76 -33.20
N MET A 117 -26.83 -53.55 -33.76
CA MET A 117 -27.58 -53.24 -34.97
C MET A 117 -27.06 -54.11 -36.13
N PRO A 118 -27.83 -55.08 -36.64
CA PRO A 118 -27.38 -55.97 -37.70
C PRO A 118 -27.15 -55.16 -38.99
N GLY A 119 -25.92 -55.20 -39.52
CA GLY A 119 -25.58 -54.59 -40.81
C GLY A 119 -24.72 -53.33 -40.76
N TYR A 120 -24.31 -52.85 -39.58
CA TYR A 120 -23.37 -51.74 -39.47
C TYR A 120 -21.92 -52.25 -39.54
N TYR A 121 -21.31 -52.17 -40.72
CA TYR A 121 -19.89 -52.51 -40.91
C TYR A 121 -19.02 -51.35 -40.43
N LYS A 122 -18.46 -51.47 -39.23
CA LYS A 122 -17.45 -50.53 -38.72
C LYS A 122 -16.10 -50.79 -39.38
N ASN A 123 -15.38 -49.73 -39.75
CA ASN A 123 -13.97 -49.87 -40.06
C ASN A 123 -13.23 -50.22 -38.75
N VAL A 124 -12.19 -51.05 -38.83
CA VAL A 124 -11.37 -51.49 -37.68
C VAL A 124 -10.74 -50.31 -36.92
N GLN A 125 -10.67 -49.13 -37.54
CA GLN A 125 -10.12 -47.91 -36.95
C GLN A 125 -11.19 -46.99 -36.36
N THR A 126 -12.47 -47.27 -36.56
CA THR A 126 -13.56 -46.44 -36.04
C THR A 126 -13.82 -46.77 -34.56
N PRO A 127 -14.06 -45.78 -33.68
CA PRO A 127 -14.34 -46.03 -32.27
C PRO A 127 -15.57 -46.93 -32.07
N ASP A 128 -15.50 -47.76 -31.04
CA ASP A 128 -16.53 -48.77 -30.75
C ASP A 128 -17.89 -48.12 -30.37
N ASP A 129 -17.89 -46.85 -29.96
CA ASP A 129 -19.04 -46.07 -29.53
C ASP A 129 -19.66 -45.17 -30.61
N VAL A 130 -19.19 -45.23 -31.87
CA VAL A 130 -19.86 -44.58 -33.00
C VAL A 130 -21.23 -45.21 -33.24
N VAL A 131 -22.29 -44.38 -33.33
CA VAL A 131 -23.65 -44.81 -33.69
C VAL A 131 -24.07 -44.28 -35.07
N PRO A 132 -25.05 -44.90 -35.75
CA PRO A 132 -25.57 -44.39 -37.00
C PRO A 132 -26.06 -42.93 -36.88
N GLY A 133 -25.57 -42.07 -37.77
CA GLY A 133 -25.85 -40.64 -37.79
C GLY A 133 -24.71 -39.77 -37.22
N ASP A 134 -23.73 -40.37 -36.56
CA ASP A 134 -22.50 -39.67 -36.19
C ASP A 134 -21.61 -39.47 -37.43
N PHE A 135 -20.95 -38.32 -37.49
CA PHE A 135 -19.92 -38.04 -38.48
C PHE A 135 -18.57 -38.01 -37.78
N VAL A 136 -17.68 -38.94 -38.10
CA VAL A 136 -16.33 -39.01 -37.52
C VAL A 136 -15.30 -39.12 -38.63
N ARG A 137 -14.30 -38.24 -38.59
CA ARG A 137 -13.15 -38.27 -39.47
C ARG A 137 -11.87 -38.38 -38.64
N MET A 138 -11.15 -39.49 -38.82
CA MET A 138 -9.92 -39.77 -38.09
C MET A 138 -8.71 -39.75 -39.03
N SER A 139 -7.56 -39.35 -38.50
CA SER A 139 -6.26 -39.55 -39.15
C SER A 139 -5.68 -40.93 -38.79
N PRO A 140 -4.63 -41.38 -39.52
CA PRO A 140 -3.86 -42.55 -39.13
C PRO A 140 -3.20 -42.46 -37.75
N ASP A 141 -2.89 -41.23 -37.29
CA ASP A 141 -2.22 -40.96 -36.01
C ASP A 141 -3.18 -40.91 -34.82
N GLY A 142 -4.48 -41.10 -35.05
CA GLY A 142 -5.51 -41.20 -34.00
C GLY A 142 -6.19 -39.87 -33.64
N ASN A 143 -5.77 -38.74 -34.21
CA ASN A 143 -6.51 -37.48 -34.06
C ASN A 143 -7.80 -37.52 -34.88
N TYR A 144 -8.86 -36.87 -34.39
CA TYR A 144 -10.16 -36.93 -35.03
C TYR A 144 -11.01 -35.66 -34.87
N LEU A 145 -11.93 -35.50 -35.82
CA LEU A 145 -13.04 -34.55 -35.79
C LEU A 145 -14.34 -35.34 -35.78
N ALA A 146 -15.19 -35.08 -34.80
CA ALA A 146 -16.47 -35.75 -34.65
C ALA A 146 -17.63 -34.75 -34.53
N ILE A 147 -18.75 -35.07 -35.16
CA ILE A 147 -20.06 -34.45 -34.96
C ILE A 147 -20.99 -35.58 -34.56
N LEU A 148 -21.35 -35.61 -33.29
CA LEU A 148 -22.04 -36.68 -32.62
C LEU A 148 -23.51 -36.32 -32.39
N ARG A 149 -24.36 -37.33 -32.32
CA ARG A 149 -25.73 -37.17 -31.86
C ARG A 149 -25.75 -36.65 -30.41
N GLY A 150 -26.80 -35.90 -30.06
CA GLY A 150 -26.87 -35.21 -28.76
C GLY A 150 -26.30 -33.79 -28.77
N LYS A 151 -26.12 -33.18 -29.95
CA LYS A 151 -25.56 -31.83 -30.13
C LYS A 151 -24.11 -31.71 -29.63
N GLU A 152 -23.30 -32.76 -29.79
CA GLU A 152 -21.90 -32.75 -29.39
C GLU A 152 -21.00 -32.70 -30.62
N SER A 153 -20.04 -31.76 -30.65
CA SER A 153 -18.98 -31.70 -31.67
C SER A 153 -17.63 -31.73 -30.97
N ARG A 154 -16.67 -32.50 -31.48
CA ARG A 154 -15.37 -32.68 -30.83
C ARG A 154 -14.21 -32.61 -31.83
N LEU A 155 -13.18 -31.87 -31.46
CA LEU A 155 -11.86 -31.88 -32.07
C LEU A 155 -10.88 -32.51 -31.09
N TYR A 156 -10.28 -33.64 -31.45
CA TYR A 156 -9.42 -34.42 -30.56
C TYR A 156 -8.05 -34.63 -31.18
N GLY A 157 -7.00 -34.25 -30.45
CA GLY A 157 -5.61 -34.60 -30.74
C GLY A 157 -5.05 -35.62 -29.76
N SER A 158 -5.33 -35.44 -28.46
CA SER A 158 -4.99 -36.38 -27.38
C SER A 158 -5.88 -36.15 -26.16
N GLU A 159 -5.73 -36.96 -25.10
CA GLU A 159 -6.46 -36.77 -23.84
C GLU A 159 -6.26 -35.37 -23.24
N LYS A 160 -5.05 -34.81 -23.41
CA LYS A 160 -4.67 -33.46 -22.97
C LYS A 160 -4.62 -32.45 -24.12
N ALA A 161 -5.33 -32.70 -25.22
CA ALA A 161 -5.43 -31.75 -26.33
C ALA A 161 -6.74 -31.98 -27.10
N GLN A 162 -7.85 -31.43 -26.60
CA GLN A 162 -9.15 -31.57 -27.23
C GLN A 162 -10.09 -30.39 -26.95
N ILE A 163 -10.99 -30.14 -27.89
CA ILE A 163 -12.07 -29.14 -27.80
C ILE A 163 -13.40 -29.88 -28.00
N SER A 164 -14.34 -29.72 -27.07
CA SER A 164 -15.68 -30.29 -27.15
C SER A 164 -16.73 -29.19 -27.03
N VAL A 165 -17.70 -29.17 -27.94
CA VAL A 165 -18.86 -28.27 -27.95
C VAL A 165 -20.08 -29.12 -27.67
N ILE A 166 -20.73 -28.91 -26.52
CA ILE A 166 -21.85 -29.72 -26.02
C ILE A 166 -23.08 -28.82 -25.94
N GLY A 167 -23.91 -28.88 -26.98
CA GLY A 167 -25.11 -28.05 -27.13
C GLY A 167 -26.30 -28.45 -26.25
N LEU A 168 -26.18 -29.48 -25.41
CA LEU A 168 -27.16 -29.77 -24.35
C LEU A 168 -27.04 -28.81 -23.17
N ASN A 169 -25.84 -28.30 -22.92
CA ASN A 169 -25.51 -27.45 -21.76
C ASN A 169 -24.90 -26.11 -22.17
N ASP A 170 -24.94 -25.77 -23.46
CA ASP A 170 -24.26 -24.61 -24.04
C ASP A 170 -22.78 -24.51 -23.62
N LEU A 171 -22.12 -25.67 -23.50
CA LEU A 171 -20.77 -25.78 -22.94
C LEU A 171 -19.73 -25.96 -24.06
N ILE A 172 -18.70 -25.11 -24.06
CA ILE A 172 -17.46 -25.36 -24.77
C ILE A 172 -16.40 -25.76 -23.73
N ARG A 173 -15.84 -26.96 -23.88
CA ARG A 173 -14.79 -27.50 -23.02
C ARG A 173 -13.50 -27.61 -23.81
N VAL A 174 -12.45 -26.93 -23.35
CA VAL A 174 -11.09 -27.06 -23.89
C VAL A 174 -10.24 -27.78 -22.86
N ILE A 175 -9.67 -28.93 -23.22
CA ILE A 175 -8.79 -29.72 -22.37
C ILE A 175 -7.39 -29.65 -22.97
N CYS A 176 -6.47 -29.05 -22.22
CA CYS A 176 -5.09 -28.83 -22.65
C CYS A 176 -4.14 -28.76 -21.44
N GLU A 177 -2.88 -29.13 -21.64
CA GLU A 177 -1.80 -28.88 -20.66
C GLU A 177 -1.21 -27.47 -20.84
N ASP A 178 -0.93 -27.11 -22.10
CA ASP A 178 -0.57 -25.77 -22.49
C ASP A 178 -1.69 -25.18 -23.37
N TYR A 179 -2.11 -23.95 -23.04
CA TYR A 179 -3.11 -23.20 -23.78
C TYR A 179 -2.53 -21.87 -24.21
N GLU A 180 -2.74 -21.48 -25.45
CA GLU A 180 -2.40 -20.15 -25.92
C GLU A 180 -3.54 -19.60 -26.77
N HIS A 181 -4.07 -18.45 -26.38
CA HIS A 181 -5.07 -17.71 -27.10
C HIS A 181 -4.49 -16.36 -27.49
N PHE A 182 -4.33 -16.15 -28.80
CA PHE A 182 -3.86 -14.90 -29.38
C PHE A 182 -5.03 -14.15 -30.03
N ASN A 183 -5.20 -12.87 -29.72
CA ASN A 183 -6.18 -11.99 -30.35
C ASN A 183 -5.65 -10.55 -30.47
N GLY A 184 -6.47 -9.64 -30.97
CA GLY A 184 -6.06 -8.24 -31.17
C GLY A 184 -5.75 -7.45 -29.89
N PHE A 185 -6.10 -7.95 -28.70
CA PHE A 185 -5.68 -7.37 -27.43
C PHE A 185 -4.32 -7.91 -26.98
N GLY A 186 -4.04 -9.18 -27.25
CA GLY A 186 -2.74 -9.81 -26.96
C GLY A 186 -2.85 -11.31 -26.73
N THR A 187 -2.07 -11.82 -25.77
CA THR A 187 -1.99 -13.25 -25.45
C THR A 187 -2.61 -13.57 -24.10
N PHE A 188 -3.32 -14.68 -24.04
CA PHE A 188 -3.65 -15.39 -22.80
C PHE A 188 -3.04 -16.78 -22.89
N LYS A 189 -2.19 -17.12 -21.95
CA LYS A 189 -1.43 -18.37 -21.95
C LYS A 189 -1.57 -19.09 -20.62
N ILE A 190 -1.83 -20.38 -20.68
CA ILE A 190 -1.72 -21.31 -19.57
C ILE A 190 -0.57 -22.25 -19.90
N SER A 191 0.34 -22.47 -18.97
CA SER A 191 1.43 -23.42 -19.18
C SER A 191 1.75 -24.19 -17.93
N ASN A 192 2.40 -25.35 -18.10
CA ASN A 192 2.91 -26.14 -17.00
C ASN A 192 4.45 -26.20 -17.05
N ALA A 193 5.11 -25.40 -16.21
CA ALA A 193 6.57 -25.43 -16.08
C ALA A 193 6.96 -26.28 -14.86
N GLU A 194 7.52 -27.47 -15.10
CA GLU A 194 8.03 -28.36 -14.05
C GLU A 194 6.99 -28.75 -12.97
N GLY A 195 5.72 -28.91 -13.36
CA GLY A 195 4.63 -29.24 -12.44
C GLY A 195 3.98 -28.02 -11.77
N ARG A 196 4.36 -26.79 -12.16
CA ARG A 196 3.73 -25.55 -11.73
C ARG A 196 2.88 -24.99 -12.86
N GLY A 197 1.58 -24.84 -12.59
CA GLY A 197 0.66 -24.17 -13.49
C GLY A 197 0.87 -22.67 -13.45
N ASN A 198 1.06 -22.06 -14.61
CA ASN A 198 1.25 -20.63 -14.79
C ASN A 198 0.11 -20.08 -15.65
N ILE A 199 -0.37 -18.89 -15.31
CA ILE A 199 -1.27 -18.09 -16.14
C ILE A 199 -0.55 -16.81 -16.49
N GLU A 200 -0.43 -16.54 -17.77
CA GLU A 200 0.17 -15.33 -18.32
C GLU A 200 -0.87 -14.61 -19.17
N VAL A 201 -1.07 -13.33 -18.91
CA VAL A 201 -1.81 -12.42 -19.78
C VAL A 201 -0.88 -11.30 -20.20
N ARG A 202 -0.83 -11.06 -21.50
CA ARG A 202 -0.14 -9.93 -22.11
C ARG A 202 -1.13 -9.17 -22.96
N GLY A 203 -1.07 -7.85 -22.89
CA GLY A 203 -1.91 -7.04 -23.74
C GLY A 203 -1.47 -5.59 -23.79
N GLY A 204 -2.21 -4.83 -24.58
CA GLY A 204 -2.04 -3.39 -24.76
C GLY A 204 -3.36 -2.73 -25.12
N ALA A 205 -3.44 -1.43 -24.91
CA ALA A 205 -4.60 -0.63 -25.27
C ALA A 205 -4.47 -0.05 -26.69
N ASP A 206 -3.24 0.13 -27.19
CA ASP A 206 -2.96 0.65 -28.52
C ASP A 206 -2.62 -0.46 -29.51
N GLN A 207 -3.59 -0.82 -30.35
CA GLN A 207 -3.38 -1.88 -31.34
C GLN A 207 -2.33 -1.57 -32.40
N LEU A 208 -2.01 -0.30 -32.62
CA LEU A 208 -1.04 0.09 -33.65
C LEU A 208 0.41 0.02 -33.17
N ASN A 209 0.63 0.15 -31.86
CA ASN A 209 1.98 0.28 -31.28
C ASN A 209 2.26 -0.68 -30.11
N GLU A 210 1.24 -1.35 -29.56
CA GLU A 210 1.36 -2.22 -28.36
C GLU A 210 0.87 -3.66 -28.63
N THR A 211 -0.03 -3.89 -29.59
CA THR A 211 -0.64 -5.21 -29.83
C THR A 211 -0.49 -5.68 -31.28
N GLY A 212 0.70 -6.17 -31.61
CA GLY A 212 1.03 -6.78 -32.91
C GLY A 212 1.49 -8.23 -32.77
N GLY A 213 1.22 -9.07 -33.78
CA GLY A 213 1.69 -10.47 -33.80
C GLY A 213 3.21 -10.63 -33.82
N ASP A 214 3.93 -9.56 -34.17
CA ASP A 214 5.39 -9.50 -34.24
C ASP A 214 5.99 -8.57 -33.15
N GLU A 215 5.18 -7.98 -32.28
CA GLU A 215 5.59 -6.97 -31.31
C GLU A 215 5.40 -7.46 -29.87
N GLU A 216 6.50 -7.69 -29.14
CA GLU A 216 6.49 -8.00 -27.70
C GLU A 216 6.35 -6.74 -26.81
N GLN A 217 5.79 -5.64 -27.33
CA GLN A 217 5.68 -4.35 -26.62
C GLN A 217 4.41 -4.26 -25.76
N TRP A 218 4.10 -5.33 -25.04
CA TRP A 218 2.94 -5.39 -24.16
C TRP A 218 3.09 -4.38 -23.02
N THR A 219 2.10 -3.51 -22.85
CA THR A 219 2.05 -2.52 -21.76
C THR A 219 1.32 -3.05 -20.54
N PHE A 220 0.53 -4.11 -20.69
CA PHE A 220 -0.16 -4.82 -19.63
C PHE A 220 0.40 -6.23 -19.46
N HIS A 221 0.75 -6.56 -18.22
CA HIS A 221 1.17 -7.90 -17.84
C HIS A 221 0.40 -8.36 -16.60
N LEU A 222 -0.09 -9.59 -16.64
CA LEU A 222 -0.61 -10.32 -15.49
C LEU A 222 0.02 -11.71 -15.49
N ASP A 223 0.73 -12.03 -14.42
CA ASP A 223 1.43 -13.29 -14.22
C ASP A 223 0.93 -13.93 -12.92
N ILE A 224 0.56 -15.21 -12.98
CA ILE A 224 0.11 -16.00 -11.83
C ILE A 224 0.86 -17.32 -11.85
N GLY A 225 1.51 -17.66 -10.73
CA GLY A 225 2.25 -18.92 -10.57
C GLY A 225 3.66 -18.94 -11.19
N ASP A 226 4.06 -17.88 -11.89
CA ASP A 226 5.35 -17.76 -12.57
C ASP A 226 6.56 -17.84 -11.61
N GLN A 227 7.76 -18.11 -12.14
CA GLN A 227 8.99 -18.42 -11.42
C GLN A 227 9.33 -17.41 -10.29
N GLY A 228 8.83 -17.72 -9.08
CA GLY A 228 9.12 -16.97 -7.87
C GLY A 228 8.01 -16.01 -7.43
N GLU A 229 6.91 -15.91 -8.16
CA GLU A 229 5.81 -14.98 -7.86
C GLU A 229 4.45 -15.70 -7.83
N PHE A 230 3.61 -15.36 -6.86
CA PHE A 230 2.26 -15.92 -6.81
C PHE A 230 1.32 -15.13 -7.73
N PHE A 231 1.44 -13.80 -7.72
CA PHE A 231 0.65 -12.90 -8.55
C PHE A 231 1.46 -11.62 -8.83
N ASP A 232 1.62 -11.24 -10.10
CA ASP A 232 2.21 -9.96 -10.51
C ASP A 232 1.34 -9.34 -11.61
N MET A 233 0.72 -8.21 -11.31
CA MET A 233 0.04 -7.39 -12.29
C MET A 233 0.81 -6.08 -12.43
N ARG A 234 1.29 -5.79 -13.64
CA ARG A 234 2.05 -4.56 -13.91
C ARG A 234 1.66 -3.89 -15.21
N ILE A 235 1.77 -2.56 -15.18
CA ILE A 235 1.63 -1.71 -16.35
C ILE A 235 2.99 -1.10 -16.64
N THR A 236 3.44 -1.18 -17.88
CA THR A 236 4.75 -0.76 -18.37
C THR A 236 4.62 0.30 -19.46
N THR A 237 5.71 1.03 -19.73
CA THR A 237 5.88 1.76 -20.99
C THR A 237 6.25 0.78 -22.10
N LEU A 238 6.22 1.23 -23.37
CA LEU A 238 6.76 0.48 -24.51
C LEU A 238 8.21 0.01 -24.29
N ASP A 239 9.04 0.85 -23.62
CA ASP A 239 10.42 0.51 -23.26
C ASP A 239 10.55 -0.47 -22.06
N GLY A 240 9.46 -1.04 -21.57
CA GLY A 240 9.43 -1.99 -20.45
C GLY A 240 9.54 -1.37 -19.05
N LYS A 241 9.54 -0.04 -18.91
CA LYS A 241 9.60 0.61 -17.59
C LYS A 241 8.27 0.49 -16.86
N THR A 242 8.28 -0.13 -15.68
CA THR A 242 7.08 -0.27 -14.83
C THR A 242 6.56 1.10 -14.35
N LEU A 243 5.30 1.37 -14.66
CA LEU A 243 4.55 2.55 -14.24
C LEU A 243 3.68 2.28 -13.01
N SER A 244 3.09 1.09 -12.94
CA SER A 244 2.25 0.62 -11.83
C SER A 244 2.44 -0.88 -11.64
N GLN A 245 2.39 -1.35 -10.40
CA GLN A 245 2.52 -2.77 -10.07
C GLN A 245 1.73 -3.13 -8.80
N PHE A 246 0.96 -4.21 -8.88
CA PHE A 246 0.41 -4.94 -7.75
C PHE A 246 1.04 -6.33 -7.75
N LYS A 247 1.75 -6.66 -6.67
CA LYS A 247 2.53 -7.89 -6.60
C LYS A 247 2.33 -8.61 -5.27
N LEU A 248 2.10 -9.91 -5.31
CA LEU A 248 2.03 -10.83 -4.17
C LEU A 248 3.08 -11.93 -4.35
N THR A 249 4.01 -11.97 -3.41
CA THR A 249 5.10 -12.95 -3.39
C THR A 249 4.64 -14.25 -2.69
N PRO A 250 5.36 -15.38 -2.88
CA PRO A 250 5.02 -16.66 -2.27
C PRO A 250 5.06 -16.69 -0.73
N ASP A 251 5.80 -15.77 -0.10
CA ASP A 251 5.84 -15.59 1.37
C ASP A 251 4.71 -14.69 1.89
N GLY A 252 3.81 -14.22 1.02
CA GLY A 252 2.64 -13.42 1.40
C GLY A 252 2.88 -11.91 1.45
N GLN A 253 4.05 -11.42 1.00
CA GLN A 253 4.30 -9.98 0.92
C GLN A 253 3.50 -9.36 -0.24
N ILE A 254 2.71 -8.34 0.07
CA ILE A 254 2.04 -7.50 -0.91
C ILE A 254 2.88 -6.25 -1.18
N ARG A 255 3.09 -5.92 -2.45
CA ARG A 255 3.74 -4.68 -2.91
C ARG A 255 2.85 -3.91 -3.86
N LEU A 256 2.64 -2.64 -3.55
CA LEU A 256 1.97 -1.67 -4.42
C LEU A 256 2.99 -0.62 -4.85
N MET A 257 3.12 -0.41 -6.17
CA MET A 257 3.99 0.61 -6.74
C MET A 257 3.19 1.42 -7.77
N ALA A 258 3.33 2.74 -7.74
CA ALA A 258 2.82 3.61 -8.80
C ALA A 258 3.69 4.85 -8.94
N VAL A 259 4.11 5.16 -10.18
CA VAL A 259 4.97 6.32 -10.48
C VAL A 259 4.24 7.64 -10.25
N LYS A 260 2.93 7.70 -10.47
CA LYS A 260 2.10 8.92 -10.30
C LYS A 260 1.30 8.96 -8.98
N GLY A 261 1.61 8.06 -8.05
CA GLY A 261 0.91 7.95 -6.77
C GLY A 261 -0.26 6.96 -6.79
N ILE A 262 -0.81 6.71 -5.61
CA ILE A 262 -1.91 5.77 -5.36
C ILE A 262 -3.03 6.56 -4.68
N GLU A 263 -4.24 6.49 -5.23
CA GLU A 263 -5.44 7.05 -4.63
C GLU A 263 -6.31 5.90 -4.08
N LEU A 264 -6.70 6.01 -2.81
CA LEU A 264 -7.60 5.05 -2.16
C LEU A 264 -8.91 5.76 -1.82
N VAL A 265 -9.97 5.44 -2.56
CA VAL A 265 -11.30 6.07 -2.42
C VAL A 265 -12.31 5.03 -1.97
N ASN A 266 -13.04 5.30 -0.88
CA ASN A 266 -14.19 4.50 -0.46
C ASN A 266 -15.46 5.10 -1.06
N ALA A 267 -16.01 4.47 -2.09
CA ALA A 267 -17.11 5.03 -2.90
C ALA A 267 -18.40 5.31 -2.10
N ASP A 268 -18.72 4.49 -1.09
CA ASP A 268 -20.00 4.56 -0.39
C ASP A 268 -19.93 5.24 0.99
N GLY A 269 -18.82 5.93 1.29
CA GLY A 269 -18.60 6.53 2.62
C GLY A 269 -18.53 5.51 3.76
N ALA A 270 -18.40 4.22 3.44
CA ALA A 270 -18.21 3.16 4.40
C ALA A 270 -16.94 3.41 5.24
N PRO A 271 -16.98 3.07 6.54
CA PRO A 271 -15.81 3.24 7.39
C PRO A 271 -14.65 2.40 6.88
N ARG A 272 -13.46 3.00 6.84
CA ARG A 272 -12.21 2.26 6.66
C ARG A 272 -11.71 1.84 8.03
N SER A 273 -11.39 0.55 8.17
CA SER A 273 -10.64 0.02 9.32
C SER A 273 -9.30 -0.51 8.85
N GLU A 274 -8.27 -0.35 9.66
CA GLU A 274 -6.94 -0.88 9.44
C GLU A 274 -6.43 -1.46 10.76
N GLU A 275 -6.14 -2.76 10.77
CA GLU A 275 -5.60 -3.47 11.92
C GLU A 275 -4.22 -3.99 11.55
N ILE A 276 -3.22 -3.69 12.39
CA ILE A 276 -1.83 -4.09 12.17
C ILE A 276 -1.45 -5.01 13.31
N GLY A 277 -1.27 -6.30 13.02
CA GLY A 277 -0.94 -7.33 14.01
C GLY A 277 0.49 -7.28 14.55
N GLY A 278 1.26 -6.26 14.19
CA GLY A 278 2.66 -6.08 14.56
C GLY A 278 3.12 -4.63 14.43
N ASP A 279 4.42 -4.43 14.28
CA ASP A 279 4.99 -3.08 14.18
C ASP A 279 4.59 -2.38 12.87
N HIS A 280 4.28 -1.09 12.97
CA HIS A 280 3.99 -0.24 11.81
C HIS A 280 5.09 0.79 11.59
N TYR A 281 5.74 0.72 10.44
CA TYR A 281 6.74 1.69 10.02
C TYR A 281 6.27 2.47 8.79
N ARG A 282 6.18 3.80 8.92
CA ARG A 282 5.84 4.72 7.82
C ARG A 282 6.99 5.69 7.57
N ARG A 283 7.57 5.62 6.38
CA ARG A 283 8.58 6.57 5.90
C ARG A 283 8.02 7.38 4.74
N VAL A 284 8.07 8.70 4.86
CA VAL A 284 7.63 9.64 3.81
C VAL A 284 8.84 10.47 3.40
N MET A 285 9.23 10.40 2.13
CA MET A 285 10.38 11.14 1.59
C MET A 285 10.02 12.59 1.18
N GLY A 286 8.72 12.91 1.13
CA GLY A 286 8.20 14.25 0.87
C GLY A 286 7.38 14.80 2.04
N SER A 287 6.53 15.77 1.78
CA SER A 287 5.62 16.35 2.78
C SER A 287 4.39 15.47 3.02
N THR A 288 3.92 15.41 4.26
CA THR A 288 2.61 14.83 4.60
C THR A 288 1.61 15.96 4.90
N LYS A 289 0.38 15.83 4.42
CA LYS A 289 -0.73 16.74 4.74
C LYS A 289 -1.98 15.92 5.03
N ASP A 290 -2.45 16.00 6.27
CA ASP A 290 -3.67 15.33 6.69
C ASP A 290 -4.80 16.36 6.84
N LYS A 291 -5.95 16.09 6.23
CA LYS A 291 -7.17 16.88 6.39
C LYS A 291 -8.28 15.98 6.88
N ILE A 292 -8.70 16.18 8.12
CA ILE A 292 -9.78 15.43 8.76
C ILE A 292 -10.94 16.40 8.97
N SER A 293 -12.05 16.16 8.28
CA SER A 293 -13.25 17.01 8.40
C SER A 293 -14.07 16.69 9.66
N GLY A 294 -13.90 15.48 10.22
CA GLY A 294 -14.55 15.03 11.44
C GLY A 294 -13.65 15.13 12.67
N ALA A 295 -14.05 14.46 13.75
CA ALA A 295 -13.22 14.33 14.95
C ALA A 295 -12.00 13.45 14.69
N ALA A 296 -10.86 13.82 15.28
CA ALA A 296 -9.63 13.01 15.27
C ALA A 296 -9.28 12.63 16.71
N THR A 297 -9.23 11.33 16.99
CA THR A 297 -8.81 10.79 18.28
C THR A 297 -7.59 9.91 18.07
N THR A 298 -6.58 10.07 18.93
CA THR A 298 -5.37 9.24 18.91
C THR A 298 -5.08 8.76 20.33
N THR A 299 -5.06 7.46 20.53
CA THR A 299 -4.68 6.81 21.78
C THR A 299 -3.36 6.10 21.57
N ILE A 300 -2.39 6.36 22.44
CA ILE A 300 -1.10 5.67 22.47
C ILE A 300 -0.93 5.19 23.90
N GLU A 301 -0.98 3.87 24.09
CA GLU A 301 -0.88 3.25 25.42
C GLU A 301 0.57 3.17 25.92
N GLY A 302 1.52 3.20 24.98
CA GLY A 302 2.96 3.25 25.26
C GLY A 302 3.52 4.67 25.30
N GLU A 303 4.83 4.76 25.09
CA GLU A 303 5.54 6.04 25.00
C GLU A 303 5.30 6.72 23.64
N ARG A 304 5.18 8.05 23.66
CA ARG A 304 5.16 8.88 22.45
C ARG A 304 6.35 9.82 22.44
N THR A 305 7.20 9.69 21.44
CA THR A 305 8.27 10.65 21.12
C THR A 305 7.99 11.34 19.79
N THR A 306 8.12 12.67 19.75
CA THR A 306 8.01 13.47 18.51
C THR A 306 9.27 14.32 18.37
N ASN A 307 9.97 14.18 17.24
CA ASN A 307 11.13 15.00 16.92
C ASN A 307 10.81 15.86 15.70
N THR A 308 10.92 17.18 15.84
CA THR A 308 10.73 18.15 14.76
C THR A 308 12.02 18.94 14.60
N SER A 309 12.65 18.89 13.43
CA SER A 309 13.95 19.54 13.20
C SER A 309 13.86 21.05 12.97
N GLU A 310 12.69 21.53 12.55
CA GLU A 310 12.46 22.94 12.26
C GLU A 310 11.41 23.52 13.22
N SER A 311 10.30 24.05 12.70
CA SER A 311 9.25 24.67 13.51
C SER A 311 8.05 23.75 13.71
N ASP A 312 7.47 23.81 14.91
CA ASP A 312 6.18 23.18 15.22
C ASP A 312 5.16 24.29 15.54
N LYS A 313 4.12 24.41 14.71
CA LYS A 313 3.05 25.41 14.85
C LYS A 313 1.72 24.71 15.10
N LYS A 314 1.14 24.98 16.26
CA LYS A 314 -0.18 24.49 16.64
C LYS A 314 -1.19 25.64 16.72
N VAL A 315 -2.31 25.51 16.00
CA VAL A 315 -3.44 26.45 16.07
C VAL A 315 -4.67 25.67 16.50
N ILE A 316 -5.37 26.16 17.52
CA ILE A 316 -6.54 25.52 18.12
C ILE A 316 -7.66 26.54 18.07
N GLY A 317 -8.77 26.20 17.41
CA GLY A 317 -9.87 27.15 17.17
C GLY A 317 -10.69 27.48 18.42
N ASN A 318 -10.84 26.50 19.32
CA ASN A 318 -11.55 26.63 20.59
C ASN A 318 -10.57 26.33 21.75
N ASP A 319 -10.83 25.29 22.54
CA ASP A 319 -10.09 25.02 23.77
C ASP A 319 -8.97 24.00 23.61
N GLN A 320 -7.92 24.17 24.41
CA GLN A 320 -6.89 23.17 24.63
C GLN A 320 -6.85 22.75 26.10
N VAL A 321 -7.10 21.46 26.37
CA VAL A 321 -6.89 20.86 27.69
C VAL A 321 -5.68 19.95 27.64
N LYS A 322 -4.75 20.10 28.59
CA LYS A 322 -3.57 19.23 28.74
C LYS A 322 -3.47 18.75 30.18
N THR A 323 -3.69 17.45 30.39
CA THR A 323 -3.53 16.80 31.69
C THR A 323 -2.23 15.99 31.68
N ILE A 324 -1.40 16.16 32.70
CA ILE A 324 -0.14 15.43 32.88
C ILE A 324 -0.14 14.91 34.30
N ASN A 325 -0.16 13.59 34.46
CA ASN A 325 -0.32 12.95 35.79
C ASN A 325 0.94 13.03 36.66
N ARG A 326 2.12 13.21 36.06
CA ARG A 326 3.41 13.30 36.77
C ARG A 326 4.08 14.63 36.45
N ASN A 327 5.24 14.58 35.80
CA ASN A 327 6.08 15.75 35.62
C ASN A 327 5.92 16.33 34.22
N LYS A 328 5.93 17.67 34.14
CA LYS A 328 6.11 18.42 32.89
C LYS A 328 7.46 19.11 32.95
N VAL A 329 8.34 18.79 32.01
CA VAL A 329 9.61 19.49 31.82
C VAL A 329 9.55 20.19 30.46
N THR A 330 9.85 21.49 30.45
CA THR A 330 9.97 22.29 29.24
C THR A 330 11.37 22.88 29.20
N GLN A 331 12.13 22.57 28.15
CA GLN A 331 13.45 23.17 27.91
C GLN A 331 13.40 23.95 26.60
N VAL A 332 13.83 25.21 26.65
CA VAL A 332 13.87 26.11 25.49
C VAL A 332 15.29 26.62 25.38
N GLY A 333 15.96 26.34 24.26
CA GLY A 333 17.34 26.79 24.03
C GLY A 333 17.45 28.28 23.68
N GLY A 334 16.37 28.87 23.15
CA GLY A 334 16.25 30.30 22.87
C GLY A 334 15.30 31.01 23.85
N ASN A 335 14.45 31.88 23.32
CA ASN A 335 13.51 32.65 24.13
C ASN A 335 12.18 31.92 24.28
N LEU A 336 11.64 31.91 25.49
CA LEU A 336 10.26 31.50 25.76
C LEU A 336 9.40 32.75 25.96
N GLN A 337 8.35 32.88 25.16
CA GLN A 337 7.30 33.88 25.34
C GLN A 337 5.95 33.16 25.44
N GLU A 338 5.27 33.34 26.56
CA GLU A 338 3.91 32.84 26.80
C GLU A 338 2.99 34.05 27.01
N THR A 339 2.11 34.31 26.04
CA THR A 339 1.11 35.37 26.15
C THR A 339 -0.26 34.73 26.36
N ILE A 340 -0.89 35.03 27.49
CA ILE A 340 -2.23 34.59 27.84
C ILE A 340 -3.12 35.81 27.72
N THR A 341 -4.03 35.78 26.74
CA THR A 341 -5.08 36.79 26.64
C THR A 341 -6.25 36.39 27.54
N GLY A 342 -6.76 37.35 28.30
CA GLY A 342 -7.84 37.11 29.25
C GLY A 342 -8.80 38.30 29.32
N GLY A 343 -10.05 37.96 29.57
CA GLY A 343 -11.17 38.89 29.72
C GLY A 343 -12.42 38.11 30.13
N ASP A 344 -13.54 38.80 30.31
CA ASP A 344 -14.84 38.15 30.44
C ASP A 344 -15.06 37.23 29.22
N PRO A 345 -15.50 35.96 29.38
CA PRO A 345 -15.77 35.06 28.26
C PRO A 345 -16.63 35.66 27.15
N LEU A 346 -17.45 36.67 27.48
CA LEU A 346 -18.34 37.36 26.55
C LEU A 346 -17.71 38.59 25.86
N THR A 347 -16.58 39.13 26.35
CA THR A 347 -15.97 40.37 25.82
C THR A 347 -14.46 40.33 25.59
N ALA A 348 -13.78 39.22 25.92
CA ALA A 348 -12.36 39.04 25.68
C ALA A 348 -12.02 39.16 24.19
N LYS A 349 -11.18 40.13 23.82
CA LYS A 349 -10.64 40.26 22.47
C LYS A 349 -9.24 39.63 22.41
N PRO A 350 -8.80 39.10 21.25
CA PRO A 350 -7.45 38.55 21.07
C PRO A 350 -6.29 39.52 21.40
N THR A 351 -6.57 40.81 21.54
CA THR A 351 -5.62 41.86 21.92
C THR A 351 -5.50 42.07 23.43
N ASN A 352 -6.39 41.51 24.25
CA ASN A 352 -6.43 41.77 25.68
C ASN A 352 -5.49 40.82 26.41
N VAL A 353 -4.23 41.20 26.61
CA VAL A 353 -3.24 40.37 27.30
C VAL A 353 -3.51 40.40 28.81
N ALA A 354 -3.85 39.26 29.40
CA ALA A 354 -4.04 39.13 30.84
C ALA A 354 -2.74 38.79 31.58
N VAL A 355 -1.91 37.93 30.98
CA VAL A 355 -0.58 37.56 31.51
C VAL A 355 0.42 37.50 30.36
N ASP A 356 1.58 38.14 30.52
CA ASP A 356 2.74 37.91 29.66
C ASP A 356 3.90 37.39 30.50
N ARG A 357 4.48 36.26 30.07
CA ARG A 357 5.66 35.66 30.69
C ARG A 357 6.77 35.55 29.66
N GLN A 358 7.93 36.11 30.01
CA GLN A 358 9.12 36.05 29.17
C GLN A 358 10.32 35.56 29.97
N VAL A 359 11.11 34.67 29.37
CA VAL A 359 12.42 34.25 29.90
C VAL A 359 13.47 34.55 28.85
N LEU A 360 14.44 35.39 29.20
CA LEU A 360 15.49 35.86 28.29
C LEU A 360 16.83 35.89 29.04
N ASN A 361 17.81 35.11 28.59
CA ASN A 361 19.19 35.11 29.11
C ASN A 361 19.28 35.04 30.65
N GLY A 362 18.50 34.15 31.28
CA GLY A 362 18.50 33.96 32.73
C GLY A 362 17.65 34.99 33.51
N SER A 363 17.04 35.96 32.82
CA SER A 363 16.06 36.87 33.42
C SER A 363 14.65 36.29 33.29
N TYR A 364 13.83 36.46 34.33
CA TYR A 364 12.41 36.10 34.35
C TYR A 364 11.58 37.38 34.45
N PHE A 365 10.67 37.56 33.49
CA PHE A 365 9.72 38.66 33.45
C PHE A 365 8.30 38.10 33.48
N LEU A 366 7.50 38.60 34.43
CA LEU A 366 6.07 38.33 34.51
C LEU A 366 5.35 39.66 34.65
N GLU A 367 4.49 39.96 33.70
CA GLU A 367 3.61 41.14 33.74
C GLU A 367 2.15 40.68 33.74
N LEU A 368 1.39 41.23 34.68
CA LEU A 368 -0.01 40.92 34.89
C LEU A 368 -0.83 42.18 34.82
N GLY A 369 -1.95 42.13 34.08
CA GLY A 369 -2.94 43.20 34.11
C GLY A 369 -2.49 44.54 33.49
N ASN A 370 -1.61 44.54 32.48
CA ASN A 370 -1.14 45.76 31.80
C ASN A 370 -2.29 46.46 31.02
N PRO A 371 -2.77 47.64 31.46
CA PRO A 371 -3.89 48.32 30.80
C PRO A 371 -3.56 48.82 29.39
N THR A 372 -2.28 49.12 29.13
CA THR A 372 -1.81 49.55 27.80
C THR A 372 -1.77 48.39 26.81
N ALA A 373 -1.66 47.16 27.30
CA ALA A 373 -1.80 45.93 26.52
C ALA A 373 -3.24 45.36 26.53
N GLY A 374 -4.24 46.17 26.90
CA GLY A 374 -5.65 45.81 26.82
C GLY A 374 -6.25 45.09 28.03
N ALA A 375 -5.53 45.01 29.16
CA ALA A 375 -6.09 44.49 30.40
C ALA A 375 -7.13 45.47 31.00
N ASN A 376 -8.11 44.94 31.74
CA ASN A 376 -9.18 45.75 32.32
C ASN A 376 -8.65 46.68 33.45
N PRO A 377 -8.67 48.02 33.27
CA PRO A 377 -8.15 48.97 34.26
C PRO A 377 -8.90 48.95 35.60
N SER A 378 -10.16 48.49 35.62
CA SER A 378 -10.97 48.47 36.83
C SER A 378 -10.59 47.37 37.83
N ALA A 379 -9.72 46.43 37.44
CA ALA A 379 -9.25 45.37 38.31
C ALA A 379 -8.14 45.79 39.29
N MET A 380 -7.49 46.95 39.09
CA MET A 380 -6.44 47.55 39.95
C MET A 380 -5.34 46.60 40.49
N ALA A 381 -5.13 45.44 39.86
CA ALA A 381 -4.22 44.39 40.34
C ALA A 381 -3.11 44.09 39.32
N GLY A 382 -2.54 45.14 38.73
CA GLY A 382 -1.36 45.01 37.87
C GLY A 382 -0.10 44.91 38.72
N TYR A 383 0.71 43.89 38.53
CA TYR A 383 2.03 43.80 39.14
C TYR A 383 3.02 43.19 38.17
N ASN A 384 4.26 43.71 38.18
CA ASN A 384 5.35 43.10 37.46
C ASN A 384 6.34 42.49 38.43
N VAL A 385 6.86 41.33 38.05
CA VAL A 385 8.01 40.69 38.69
C VAL A 385 9.13 40.67 37.67
N PHE A 386 10.23 41.36 37.99
CA PHE A 386 11.46 41.32 37.21
C PHE A 386 12.52 40.61 38.02
N VAL A 387 13.09 39.53 37.47
CA VAL A 387 14.29 38.89 38.00
C VAL A 387 15.40 39.07 36.99
N ASN A 388 16.46 39.79 37.34
CA ASN A 388 17.61 40.01 36.47
C ASN A 388 18.89 40.02 37.30
N ASN A 389 19.86 39.15 36.96
CA ASN A 389 21.18 39.11 37.60
C ASN A 389 21.14 39.06 39.16
N GLY A 390 20.14 38.39 39.75
CA GLY A 390 19.96 38.27 41.19
C GLY A 390 19.10 39.36 41.84
N GLU A 391 18.71 40.39 41.10
CA GLU A 391 17.77 41.42 41.55
C GLU A 391 16.33 41.00 41.26
N ILE A 392 15.47 41.03 42.29
CA ILE A 392 14.03 40.79 42.17
C ILE A 392 13.31 42.11 42.45
N THR A 393 12.67 42.69 41.44
CA THR A 393 11.84 43.88 41.58
C THR A 393 10.36 43.52 41.48
N PHE A 394 9.58 43.92 42.49
CA PHE A 394 8.12 43.90 42.50
C PHE A 394 7.62 45.34 42.31
N GLY A 395 6.89 45.62 41.23
CA GLY A 395 6.30 46.95 41.00
C GLY A 395 6.18 47.34 39.53
N GLU A 396 6.16 48.64 39.23
CA GLU A 396 6.11 49.16 37.86
C GLU A 396 7.50 49.03 37.19
N ASN A 397 7.53 48.84 35.86
CA ASN A 397 8.77 48.65 35.11
C ASN A 397 9.73 49.84 35.35
N PRO A 398 10.91 49.63 35.96
CA PRO A 398 11.84 50.72 36.27
C PRO A 398 12.43 51.39 35.02
N ARG A 399 12.22 50.83 33.82
CA ARG A 399 12.61 51.41 32.53
C ARG A 399 11.47 52.11 31.78
N ALA A 400 10.25 52.11 32.33
CA ALA A 400 9.17 52.90 31.73
C ALA A 400 9.45 54.40 31.92
N LEU A 401 9.42 55.16 30.82
CA LEU A 401 9.64 56.62 30.80
C LEU A 401 8.48 57.43 31.42
N VAL A 402 7.58 56.78 32.15
CA VAL A 402 6.40 57.38 32.77
C VAL A 402 6.66 57.46 34.28
N PRO A 403 6.29 58.57 34.97
CA PRO A 403 6.54 58.71 36.39
C PRO A 403 5.89 57.57 37.17
N VAL A 404 6.72 56.79 37.86
CA VAL A 404 6.31 55.69 38.72
C VAL A 404 5.44 56.26 39.85
N THR A 405 4.16 55.91 39.89
CA THR A 405 3.22 56.46 40.90
C THR A 405 3.08 55.55 42.12
N MET A 406 3.55 54.30 42.04
CA MET A 406 3.52 53.33 43.13
C MET A 406 4.93 52.89 43.55
N ALA A 407 5.07 52.55 44.84
CA ALA A 407 6.33 52.13 45.43
C ALA A 407 6.81 50.79 44.84
N ASN A 408 8.06 50.76 44.40
CA ASN A 408 8.72 49.51 44.00
C ASN A 408 9.39 48.88 45.23
N VAL A 409 9.23 47.57 45.41
CA VAL A 409 10.01 46.78 46.37
C VAL A 409 11.10 46.06 45.62
N ASN A 410 12.35 46.34 45.98
CA ASN A 410 13.52 45.75 45.36
C ASN A 410 14.27 44.87 46.37
N LEU A 411 14.47 43.61 46.00
CA LEU A 411 15.35 42.68 46.69
C LEU A 411 16.62 42.55 45.86
N ASN A 412 17.71 43.13 46.34
CA ASN A 412 19.00 43.09 45.67
C ASN A 412 19.98 42.23 46.47
N THR A 413 20.62 41.26 45.81
CA THR A 413 21.67 40.42 46.38
C THR A 413 23.02 40.74 45.73
N SER A 414 23.42 42.01 45.75
CA SER A 414 24.67 42.49 45.10
C SER A 414 25.94 41.94 45.75
N GLN A 415 25.85 41.30 46.92
CA GLN A 415 26.95 40.61 47.58
C GLN A 415 26.52 39.20 48.01
N PRO A 416 27.45 38.22 48.03
CA PRO A 416 27.18 36.90 48.59
C PRO A 416 26.67 37.03 50.04
N ASN A 417 25.55 36.38 50.36
CA ASN A 417 24.90 36.37 51.67
C ASN A 417 24.27 37.70 52.14
N SER A 418 24.01 38.68 51.25
CA SER A 418 23.23 39.87 51.59
C SER A 418 21.91 39.93 50.84
N VAL A 419 20.85 40.36 51.54
CA VAL A 419 19.58 40.77 50.93
C VAL A 419 19.37 42.23 51.31
N ALA A 420 19.55 43.13 50.35
CA ALA A 420 19.17 44.53 50.50
C ALA A 420 17.68 44.66 50.15
N LEU A 421 16.87 45.00 51.15
CA LEU A 421 15.49 45.45 51.00
C LEU A 421 15.52 46.95 50.71
N GLY A 422 15.34 47.33 49.45
CA GLY A 422 15.30 48.73 49.01
C GLY A 422 13.93 49.08 48.42
N GLY A 423 13.60 50.37 48.41
CA GLY A 423 12.46 50.89 47.66
C GLY A 423 12.78 52.26 47.07
N THR A 424 12.23 52.54 45.89
CA THR A 424 12.26 53.86 45.27
C THR A 424 10.89 54.50 45.40
N VAL A 425 10.84 55.69 46.01
CA VAL A 425 9.61 56.49 46.14
C VAL A 425 9.71 57.67 45.17
N GLY A 426 9.39 57.41 43.90
CA GLY A 426 9.24 58.45 42.87
C GLY A 426 10.53 59.04 42.27
N PRO A 427 10.40 59.88 41.23
CA PRO A 427 11.53 60.47 40.51
C PRO A 427 12.31 61.45 41.40
N GLY A 428 13.59 61.17 41.65
CA GLY A 428 14.47 62.01 42.45
C GLY A 428 14.70 61.54 43.89
N ALA A 429 14.04 60.46 44.34
CA ALA A 429 14.38 59.82 45.59
C ALA A 429 15.66 58.99 45.44
N THR A 430 16.68 59.30 46.24
CA THR A 430 17.81 58.40 46.46
C THR A 430 17.26 57.06 46.94
N MET A 431 17.67 55.96 46.28
CA MET A 431 17.33 54.62 46.74
C MET A 431 17.63 54.53 48.23
N ALA A 432 16.78 53.86 49.01
CA ALA A 432 17.20 53.45 50.34
C ALA A 432 18.38 52.47 50.18
N VAL A 433 19.60 53.00 50.16
CA VAL A 433 20.86 52.23 50.02
C VAL A 433 21.18 51.50 51.33
N GLN A 434 20.36 51.68 52.36
CA GLN A 434 20.60 51.17 53.69
C GLN A 434 19.60 50.07 54.04
N HIS A 435 20.13 49.01 54.63
CA HIS A 435 19.46 47.79 55.02
C HIS A 435 18.19 48.10 55.84
N ALA A 436 17.12 47.31 55.66
CA ALA A 436 15.84 47.51 56.37
C ALA A 436 15.96 47.52 57.91
N MET A 437 17.05 46.95 58.45
CA MET A 437 17.56 47.34 59.75
C MET A 437 18.90 48.04 59.53
N LEU A 438 19.03 49.26 60.06
CA LEU A 438 20.27 50.03 60.14
C LEU A 438 21.29 49.28 61.03
N PHE A 439 21.66 48.04 60.72
CA PHE A 439 22.44 47.20 61.62
C PHE A 439 23.84 47.78 61.86
N GLU A 440 24.45 48.37 60.84
CA GLU A 440 25.75 49.04 60.95
C GLU A 440 25.68 50.36 61.76
N PRO A 441 24.72 51.29 61.50
CA PRO A 441 24.50 52.42 62.39
C PRO A 441 24.08 52.01 63.81
N PHE A 442 23.26 50.97 63.97
CA PHE A 442 22.81 50.45 65.25
C PHE A 442 23.97 49.80 66.01
N SER A 443 24.82 49.03 65.33
CA SER A 443 26.05 48.46 65.91
C SER A 443 27.00 49.57 66.36
N SER A 444 27.18 50.62 65.55
CA SER A 444 28.00 51.77 65.91
C SER A 444 27.41 52.56 67.09
N MET A 445 26.08 52.74 67.12
CA MET A 445 25.36 53.35 68.24
C MET A 445 25.51 52.50 69.51
N MET A 446 25.33 51.19 69.43
CA MET A 446 25.48 50.27 70.57
C MET A 446 26.92 50.21 71.09
N ALA A 447 27.92 50.19 70.20
CA ALA A 447 29.33 50.24 70.60
C ALA A 447 29.66 51.57 71.30
N THR A 448 29.11 52.68 70.82
CA THR A 448 29.25 53.99 71.46
C THR A 448 28.55 54.03 72.82
N LEU A 449 27.35 53.46 72.91
CA LEU A 449 26.58 53.39 74.16
C LEU A 449 27.33 52.54 75.22
N ILE A 450 27.90 51.41 74.81
CA ILE A 450 28.73 50.55 75.67
C ILE A 450 29.97 51.32 76.12
N SER A 451 30.67 52.02 75.21
CA SER A 451 31.83 52.83 75.59
C SER A 451 31.48 53.96 76.56
N LEU A 452 30.31 54.58 76.44
CA LEU A 452 29.83 55.60 77.37
C LEU A 452 29.46 55.02 78.74
N LEU A 453 28.94 53.79 78.78
CA LEU A 453 28.68 53.06 80.02
C LEU A 453 29.98 52.60 80.71
N ASP A 454 30.97 52.13 79.95
CA ASP A 454 32.25 51.66 80.50
C ASP A 454 33.15 52.80 80.99
N SER A 455 33.11 53.95 80.32
CA SER A 455 33.86 55.15 80.71
C SER A 455 33.12 56.02 81.74
N HIS A 456 31.91 55.63 82.12
CA HIS A 456 31.16 56.31 83.15
C HIS A 456 31.78 55.98 84.52
N THR A 457 32.25 57.02 85.21
CA THR A 457 32.84 56.90 86.55
C THR A 457 32.15 57.87 87.51
N HIS A 458 31.80 57.39 88.70
CA HIS A 458 31.37 58.26 89.80
C HIS A 458 32.57 58.68 90.65
N ALA A 459 32.55 59.93 91.14
CA ALA A 459 33.64 60.47 91.96
C ALA A 459 33.80 59.76 93.32
N THR A 460 32.83 58.95 93.74
CA THR A 460 32.83 58.22 95.02
C THR A 460 32.32 56.80 94.80
N ALA A 461 32.86 55.85 95.57
CA ALA A 461 32.52 54.42 95.46
C ALA A 461 31.18 54.04 96.15
N TRP A 462 30.44 55.00 96.72
CA TRP A 462 29.26 54.77 97.53
C TRP A 462 28.14 55.77 97.20
N GLY A 463 27.25 55.36 96.29
CA GLY A 463 25.98 56.05 96.01
C GLY A 463 26.05 57.31 95.13
N PRO A 464 24.90 57.79 94.62
CA PRO A 464 24.85 58.87 93.62
C PRO A 464 25.14 60.22 94.28
N SER A 465 26.41 60.57 94.46
CA SER A 465 26.82 61.91 94.87
C SER A 465 27.30 62.71 93.66
N SER A 466 26.57 63.79 93.35
CA SER A 466 26.90 64.84 92.37
C SER A 466 26.72 64.46 90.88
N PRO A 467 26.39 65.42 89.99
CA PRO A 467 26.21 65.13 88.57
C PRO A 467 27.49 64.54 87.98
N ALA A 468 27.34 63.45 87.22
CA ALA A 468 28.46 62.76 86.58
C ALA A 468 29.33 63.76 85.81
N MET A 469 30.66 63.64 85.92
CA MET A 469 31.56 64.37 85.04
C MET A 469 31.27 63.91 83.60
N ALA A 470 30.97 64.87 82.72
CA ALA A 470 30.71 64.57 81.32
C ALA A 470 31.93 63.83 80.73
N PRO A 471 31.74 62.67 80.07
CA PRO A 471 32.84 62.00 79.39
C PRO A 471 33.45 62.97 78.36
N GLN A 472 34.78 63.06 78.33
CA GLN A 472 35.49 63.81 77.29
C GLN A 472 35.08 63.23 75.93
N PRO A 473 34.51 64.05 75.02
CA PRO A 473 33.94 63.53 73.79
C PRO A 473 35.06 63.05 72.85
N GLY A 474 35.26 61.74 72.79
CA GLY A 474 35.71 61.12 71.55
C GLY A 474 34.59 61.37 70.54
N GLY A 475 34.76 62.39 69.70
CA GLY A 475 33.71 62.89 68.82
C GLY A 475 33.09 61.77 67.99
N PHE A 476 31.75 61.79 67.90
CA PHE A 476 31.04 61.01 66.90
C PHE A 476 31.69 61.23 65.53
N SER A 477 31.78 60.19 64.70
CA SER A 477 32.07 60.43 63.29
C SER A 477 30.99 61.37 62.73
N SER A 478 31.38 62.29 61.84
CA SER A 478 30.48 63.33 61.30
C SER A 478 29.23 62.78 60.62
N ALA A 479 29.22 61.50 60.25
CA ALA A 479 28.07 60.80 59.70
C ALA A 479 27.01 60.41 60.76
N LEU A 480 27.41 60.16 62.02
CA LEU A 480 26.52 59.81 63.12
C LEU A 480 25.90 61.03 63.79
N SER A 481 26.62 62.17 63.82
CA SER A 481 26.12 63.39 64.49
C SER A 481 24.96 64.07 63.75
N SER A 482 24.80 63.81 62.44
CA SER A 482 23.75 64.44 61.62
C SER A 482 22.42 63.69 61.65
N THR A 483 22.41 62.45 62.15
CA THR A 483 21.23 61.55 62.11
C THR A 483 20.64 61.27 63.49
N LEU A 484 21.39 61.50 64.57
CA LEU A 484 20.90 61.33 65.94
C LEU A 484 20.38 62.66 66.50
N PRO A 485 19.13 62.72 67.01
CA PRO A 485 18.67 63.89 67.75
C PRO A 485 19.59 64.10 68.97
N ASN A 486 19.93 65.36 69.29
CA ASN A 486 20.77 65.72 70.43
C ASN A 486 20.23 65.07 71.72
N ILE A 487 20.87 63.99 72.17
CA ILE A 487 20.57 63.34 73.45
C ILE A 487 21.23 64.20 74.53
N SER A 488 20.44 65.11 75.11
CA SER A 488 20.92 66.08 76.10
C SER A 488 21.27 65.45 77.45
N SER A 489 20.75 64.25 77.76
CA SER A 489 21.19 63.45 78.91
C SER A 489 20.73 62.00 78.79
N ILE A 490 21.55 61.05 79.25
CA ILE A 490 21.17 59.65 79.48
C ILE A 490 21.00 59.47 80.99
N ARG A 491 19.81 59.09 81.44
CA ARG A 491 19.55 58.71 82.84
C ARG A 491 19.54 57.19 82.93
N VAL A 492 20.55 56.61 83.58
CA VAL A 492 20.57 55.19 83.91
C VAL A 492 19.95 55.02 85.29
N LEU A 493 18.81 54.34 85.35
CA LEU A 493 18.19 53.90 86.60
C LEU A 493 18.79 52.53 86.96
N ILE A 494 19.58 52.48 88.03
CA ILE A 494 20.06 51.21 88.60
C ILE A 494 19.27 50.96 89.89
N GLY A 495 18.54 49.84 89.91
CA GLY A 495 17.88 49.28 91.10
C GLY A 495 17.40 47.86 90.76
N ALA A 496 17.47 46.87 91.66
CA ALA A 496 17.73 46.89 93.10
C ALA A 496 19.09 46.30 93.49
#